data_AF-A0A7L7IVU0-F1
#
_entry.id   AF-A0A7L7IVU0-F1
#
_cell.length_a   1.000
_cell.length_b   1.000
_cell.length_c   1.000
_cell.angle_alpha   90.00
_cell.angle_beta   90.00
_cell.angle_gamma   90.00
#
_symmetry.space_group_name_H-M   'P 1'
#
loop_
_entity.id
_entity.type
_entity.pdbx_description
1 polymer ?
#
loop_
_entity_poly.entity_id
_entity_poly.type
_entity_poly.pdbx_seq_one_letter_code
_entity_poly.pdbx_strand_id
1 'polypeptide(L)'
;MNSSFLTKYLSKLTLTINIILTVMTWFYLIGTDNPIWYSIIQSYVFISFDTAKIIITVICIVWIVRSITDYELKTVLFTQADIQKEILKELRALRNSKEMHNADTAGDNFRIDFDKVDY
;
A
#
# COMPACT_ATOMS: atom_id res chain seq x y z
N MET A 1 5.86 -16.41 -7.08
CA MET A 1 4.59 -16.02 -6.42
C MET A 1 4.60 -14.52 -6.27
N ASN A 2 3.67 -13.79 -6.90
CA ASN A 2 3.76 -12.35 -7.08
C ASN A 2 3.62 -11.63 -5.72
N SER A 3 4.70 -11.04 -5.18
CA SER A 3 4.70 -10.45 -3.82
C SER A 3 3.62 -9.38 -3.67
N SER A 4 3.35 -8.64 -4.74
CA SER A 4 2.27 -7.64 -4.85
C SER A 4 0.89 -8.21 -4.52
N PHE A 5 0.59 -9.43 -4.99
CA PHE A 5 -0.68 -10.09 -4.72
C PHE A 5 -0.80 -10.43 -3.23
N LEU A 6 0.20 -11.09 -2.64
CA LEU A 6 0.14 -11.49 -1.23
C LEU A 6 0.00 -10.26 -0.30
N THR A 7 0.74 -9.19 -0.57
CA THR A 7 0.70 -7.98 0.27
C THR A 7 -0.61 -7.22 0.16
N LYS A 8 -1.25 -7.19 -1.01
CA LYS A 8 -2.58 -6.58 -1.20
C LYS A 8 -3.65 -7.31 -0.39
N TYR A 9 -3.64 -8.64 -0.40
CA TYR A 9 -4.59 -9.44 0.38
C TYR A 9 -4.33 -9.35 1.89
N LEU A 10 -3.06 -9.33 2.31
CA LEU A 10 -2.71 -9.10 3.71
C LEU A 10 -3.21 -7.73 4.19
N SER A 11 -2.98 -6.67 3.41
CA SER A 11 -3.44 -5.31 3.74
C SER A 11 -4.96 -5.26 3.90
N LYS A 12 -5.71 -5.93 3.02
CA LYS A 12 -7.18 -6.03 3.09
C LYS A 12 -7.66 -6.82 4.31
N LEU A 13 -6.96 -7.90 4.65
CA LEU A 13 -7.24 -8.70 5.85
C LEU A 13 -7.02 -7.85 7.12
N THR A 14 -5.88 -7.16 7.21
CA THR A 14 -5.56 -6.27 8.34
C THR A 14 -6.58 -5.16 8.50
N LEU A 15 -7.02 -4.53 7.40
CA LEU A 15 -8.08 -3.52 7.43
C LEU A 15 -9.38 -4.11 8.00
N THR A 16 -9.81 -5.26 7.48
CA THR A 16 -11.04 -5.94 7.92
C THR A 16 -11.00 -6.24 9.42
N ILE A 17 -9.88 -6.78 9.91
CA ILE A 17 -9.70 -7.09 11.34
C ILE A 17 -9.75 -5.81 12.18
N ASN A 18 -9.05 -4.75 11.77
CA ASN A 18 -9.06 -3.47 12.51
C ASN A 18 -10.45 -2.85 12.58
N ILE A 19 -11.22 -2.88 11.48
CA ILE A 19 -12.58 -2.35 11.48
C ILE A 19 -13.48 -3.18 12.39
N ILE A 20 -13.41 -4.52 12.31
CA ILE A 20 -14.22 -5.41 13.15
C ILE A 20 -13.92 -5.17 14.64
N LEU A 21 -12.64 -5.12 15.02
CA LEU A 21 -12.24 -4.84 16.40
C LEU A 21 -12.74 -3.47 16.86
N THR A 22 -12.57 -2.43 16.03
CA THR A 22 -13.01 -1.07 16.35
C THR A 22 -14.53 -1.01 16.57
N VAL A 23 -15.30 -1.67 15.69
CA VAL A 23 -16.76 -1.73 15.79
C VAL A 23 -17.22 -2.55 17.00
N MET A 24 -16.58 -3.68 17.30
CA MET A 24 -16.89 -4.48 18.50
C MET A 24 -16.60 -3.71 19.79
N THR A 25 -15.44 -3.04 19.88
CA THR A 25 -15.09 -2.20 21.02
C THR A 25 -16.04 -1.02 21.15
N TRP A 26 -16.44 -0.40 20.05
CA TRP A 26 -17.41 0.70 20.04
C TRP A 26 -18.78 0.27 20.58
N PHE A 27 -19.33 -0.85 20.10
CA PHE A 27 -20.59 -1.39 20.61
C PHE A 27 -20.52 -1.76 22.08
N TYR A 28 -19.40 -2.35 22.51
CA TYR A 28 -19.17 -2.65 23.93
C TYR A 28 -19.19 -1.38 24.79
N LEU A 29 -18.51 -0.31 24.36
CA LEU A 29 -18.40 0.93 25.13
C LEU A 29 -19.73 1.74 25.18
N ILE A 30 -20.55 1.69 24.14
CA ILE A 30 -21.88 2.35 24.15
C ILE A 30 -22.90 1.53 24.95
N GLY A 31 -22.90 0.21 24.74
CA GLY A 31 -23.90 -0.71 25.30
C GLY A 31 -23.61 -1.13 26.74
N THR A 32 -22.45 -0.79 27.29
CA THR A 32 -22.14 -1.07 28.68
C THR A 32 -22.70 0.02 29.59
N ASP A 33 -23.48 -0.37 30.59
CA ASP A 33 -23.84 0.48 31.74
C ASP A 33 -22.94 0.19 32.95
N ASN A 34 -21.75 -0.39 32.70
CA ASN A 34 -20.88 -0.85 33.77
C ASN A 34 -20.31 0.35 34.56
N PRO A 35 -20.59 0.44 35.87
CA PRO A 35 -20.24 1.60 36.69
C PRO A 35 -18.72 1.79 36.84
N ILE A 36 -17.91 0.75 36.60
CA ILE A 36 -16.44 0.83 36.67
C ILE A 36 -15.88 1.69 35.52
N TRP A 37 -16.37 1.50 34.30
CA TRP A 37 -15.97 2.30 33.14
C TRP A 37 -16.35 3.77 33.32
N TYR A 38 -17.54 4.01 33.86
CA TYR A 38 -18.01 5.35 34.20
C TYR A 38 -17.13 6.02 35.27
N SER A 39 -16.80 5.29 36.34
CA SER A 39 -15.92 5.77 37.41
C SER A 39 -14.54 6.16 36.89
N ILE A 40 -13.98 5.35 35.98
CA ILE A 40 -12.70 5.65 35.32
C ILE A 40 -12.84 6.94 34.50
N ILE A 41 -13.83 7.06 33.61
CA ILE A 41 -13.98 8.24 32.75
C ILE A 41 -14.20 9.51 33.57
N GLN A 42 -15.05 9.46 34.60
CA GLN A 42 -15.27 10.60 35.50
C GLN A 42 -14.03 10.97 36.31
N SER A 43 -13.18 10.00 36.66
CA SER A 43 -11.92 10.27 37.37
C SER A 43 -10.94 11.08 36.53
N TYR A 44 -10.99 10.94 35.20
CA TYR A 44 -10.13 11.68 34.27
C TYR A 44 -10.76 12.99 33.78
N VAL A 45 -12.09 13.03 33.60
CA VAL A 45 -12.79 14.22 33.11
C VAL A 45 -14.19 14.31 33.71
N PHE A 46 -14.53 15.45 34.31
CA PHE A 46 -15.87 15.76 34.85
C PHE A 46 -16.89 15.98 33.72
N ILE A 47 -17.22 14.91 32.99
CA ILE A 47 -18.16 14.92 31.87
C ILE A 47 -19.31 13.94 32.17
N SER A 48 -20.51 14.24 31.68
CA SER A 48 -21.64 13.32 31.77
C SER A 48 -21.41 12.07 30.91
N PHE A 49 -22.04 10.96 31.29
CA PHE A 49 -21.89 9.69 30.58
C PHE A 49 -22.34 9.76 29.13
N ASP A 50 -23.45 10.44 28.85
CA ASP A 50 -23.97 10.62 27.49
C ASP A 50 -23.00 11.42 26.62
N THR A 51 -22.40 12.48 27.17
CA THR A 51 -21.38 13.25 26.44
C THR A 51 -20.12 12.42 26.20
N ALA A 52 -19.71 11.57 27.14
CA ALA A 52 -18.60 10.63 26.92
C ALA A 52 -18.90 9.62 25.81
N LYS A 53 -20.11 9.05 25.75
CA LYS A 53 -20.53 8.14 24.67
C LYS A 53 -20.49 8.82 23.29
N ILE A 54 -20.91 10.07 23.20
CA ILE A 54 -20.85 10.86 21.96
C ILE A 54 -19.39 11.05 21.54
N ILE A 55 -18.50 11.45 22.46
CA ILE A 55 -17.08 11.65 22.17
C ILE A 55 -16.42 10.34 21.70
N ILE A 56 -16.66 9.23 22.40
CA ILE A 56 -16.16 7.89 22.01
C ILE A 56 -16.64 7.53 20.61
N THR A 57 -17.90 7.80 20.29
CA THR A 57 -18.47 7.55 18.97
C THR A 57 -17.76 8.33 17.88
N VAL A 58 -17.53 9.63 18.10
CA VAL A 58 -16.80 10.47 17.14
C VAL A 58 -15.38 9.95 16.93
N ILE A 59 -14.69 9.56 18.01
CA ILE A 59 -13.33 8.99 17.94
C ILE A 59 -13.33 7.69 17.11
N CYS A 60 -14.28 6.78 17.36
CA CYS A 60 -14.39 5.53 16.59
C CYS A 60 -14.63 5.79 15.09
N ILE A 61 -15.48 6.75 14.74
CA ILE A 61 -15.74 7.14 13.34
C ILE A 61 -14.45 7.66 12.69
N VAL A 62 -13.74 8.59 13.35
CA VAL A 62 -12.46 9.12 12.87
C VAL A 62 -11.43 8.01 12.69
N TRP A 63 -11.40 7.03 13.60
CA TRP A 63 -10.49 5.89 13.53
C TRP A 63 -10.79 4.97 12.34
N ILE A 64 -12.06 4.71 12.06
CA ILE A 64 -12.50 3.93 10.89
C ILE A 64 -12.07 4.64 9.60
N VAL A 65 -12.35 5.94 9.48
CA VAL A 65 -11.96 6.74 8.30
C VAL A 65 -10.45 6.68 8.10
N ARG A 66 -9.66 6.92 9.17
CA ARG A 66 -8.20 6.84 9.11
C ARG A 66 -7.71 5.47 8.67
N SER A 67 -8.30 4.40 9.19
CA SER A 67 -7.93 3.02 8.84
C SER A 67 -8.17 2.73 7.34
N ILE A 68 -9.28 3.22 6.79
CA ILE A 68 -9.57 3.12 5.36
C ILE A 68 -8.57 3.93 4.54
N THR A 69 -8.28 5.18 4.95
CA THR A 69 -7.30 6.03 4.25
C THR A 69 -5.90 5.41 4.23
N ASP A 70 -5.44 4.83 5.34
CA ASP A 70 -4.14 4.16 5.42
C ASP A 70 -4.08 2.91 4.52
N TYR A 71 -5.19 2.19 4.37
CA TYR A 71 -5.28 1.07 3.42
C TYR A 71 -5.19 1.56 1.97
N GLU A 72 -5.95 2.58 1.59
CA GLU A 72 -5.93 3.16 0.23
C GLU A 72 -4.54 3.74 -0.11
N LEU A 73 -3.86 4.38 0.84
CA LEU A 73 -2.51 4.87 0.62
C LEU A 73 -1.54 3.71 0.31
N LYS A 74 -1.64 2.61 1.06
CA LYS A 74 -0.81 1.41 0.81
C LYS A 74 -1.10 0.81 -0.55
N THR A 75 -2.37 0.64 -0.94
CA THR A 75 -2.72 0.06 -2.25
C THR A 75 -2.21 0.90 -3.40
N VAL A 76 -2.33 2.23 -3.32
CA VAL A 76 -1.79 3.16 -4.34
C VAL A 76 -0.28 3.08 -4.44
N LEU A 77 0.44 3.07 -3.31
CA LEU A 77 1.91 2.94 -3.29
C LEU A 77 2.36 1.60 -3.90
N PHE A 78 1.63 0.51 -3.66
CA PHE A 78 1.92 -0.78 -4.29
C PHE A 78 1.71 -0.75 -5.80
N THR A 79 0.61 -0.15 -6.27
CA THR A 79 0.36 -0.01 -7.72
C THR A 79 1.44 0.84 -8.38
N GLN A 80 1.87 1.93 -7.75
CA GLN A 80 2.98 2.75 -8.28
C GLN A 80 4.30 1.97 -8.33
N ALA A 81 4.60 1.17 -7.30
CA ALA A 81 5.82 0.36 -7.25
C ALA A 81 5.83 -0.75 -8.33
N ASP A 82 4.68 -1.35 -8.63
CA ASP A 82 4.57 -2.34 -9.71
C ASP A 82 4.76 -1.68 -11.09
N ILE A 83 4.14 -0.53 -11.33
CA ILE A 83 4.34 0.26 -12.57
C ILE A 83 5.81 0.64 -12.74
N GLN A 84 6.49 1.07 -11.67
CA GLN A 84 7.92 1.40 -11.73
C GLN A 84 8.78 0.20 -12.10
N LYS A 85 8.48 -0.99 -11.58
CA LYS A 85 9.18 -2.22 -11.96
C LYS A 85 8.97 -2.58 -13.43
N GLU A 86 7.76 -2.39 -13.93
CA GLU A 86 7.41 -2.65 -15.33
C GLU A 86 8.14 -1.70 -16.27
N ILE A 87 8.11 -0.39 -16.01
CA ILE A 87 8.87 0.63 -16.74
C ILE A 87 10.37 0.30 -16.73
N LEU A 88 10.93 -0.10 -15.59
CA LEU A 88 12.35 -0.42 -15.47
C LEU A 88 12.72 -1.69 -16.26
N LYS A 89 11.81 -2.64 -16.36
CA LYS A 89 11.97 -3.84 -17.19
C LYS A 89 11.94 -3.48 -18.69
N GLU A 90 11.01 -2.62 -19.11
CA GLU A 90 10.92 -2.14 -20.49
C GLU A 90 12.14 -1.29 -20.88
N LEU A 91 12.58 -0.37 -20.02
CA LEU A 91 13.80 0.41 -20.24
C LEU A 91 15.03 -0.48 -20.38
N ARG A 92 15.13 -1.56 -19.59
CA ARG A 92 16.22 -2.53 -19.69
C ARG A 92 16.14 -3.36 -20.99
N ALA A 93 14.93 -3.73 -21.41
CA ALA A 93 14.72 -4.41 -22.68
C ALA A 93 15.08 -3.52 -23.87
N LEU A 94 14.67 -2.24 -23.85
CA LEU A 94 15.04 -1.23 -24.84
C LEU A 94 16.55 -0.99 -24.88
N ARG A 95 17.20 -0.90 -23.72
CA ARG A 95 18.66 -0.77 -23.64
C ARG A 95 19.36 -1.98 -24.26
N ASN A 96 18.94 -3.19 -23.89
CA ASN A 96 19.53 -4.42 -24.42
C ASN A 96 19.30 -4.56 -25.94
N SER A 97 18.13 -4.17 -26.44
CA SER A 97 17.84 -4.12 -27.88
C SER A 97 18.71 -3.11 -28.61
N LYS A 98 18.93 -1.93 -28.02
CA LYS A 98 19.83 -0.90 -28.57
C LYS A 98 21.29 -1.34 -28.57
N GLU A 99 21.74 -2.02 -27.51
CA GLU A 99 23.09 -2.60 -27.44
C GLU A 99 23.28 -3.72 -28.48
N MET A 100 22.28 -4.59 -28.68
CA MET A 100 22.28 -5.58 -29.77
C MET A 100 22.35 -4.92 -31.14
N HIS A 101 21.52 -3.90 -31.38
CA HIS A 101 21.52 -3.21 -32.67
C HIS A 101 22.86 -2.51 -32.96
N ASN A 102 23.48 -1.91 -31.94
CA ASN A 102 24.82 -1.34 -32.07
C ASN A 102 25.90 -2.40 -32.34
N ALA A 103 25.78 -3.59 -31.75
CA ALA A 103 26.71 -4.71 -31.99
C ALA A 103 26.57 -5.28 -33.41
N ASP A 104 25.33 -5.44 -33.91
CA ASP A 104 25.07 -5.87 -35.28
C ASP A 104 25.56 -4.85 -36.31
N THR A 105 25.37 -3.56 -36.05
CA THR A 105 25.86 -2.48 -36.94
C THR A 105 27.40 -2.40 -36.96
N ALA A 106 28.06 -2.71 -35.82
CA ALA A 106 29.51 -2.79 -35.76
C ALA A 106 30.05 -4.04 -36.48
N GLY A 107 29.33 -5.16 -36.45
CA GLY A 107 29.65 -6.39 -37.20
C GLY A 107 29.50 -6.24 -38.71
N ASP A 108 28.43 -5.57 -39.18
CA ASP A 108 28.21 -5.32 -40.61
C ASP A 108 29.22 -4.32 -41.20
N ASN A 109 29.64 -3.31 -40.44
CA ASN A 109 30.74 -2.41 -40.85
C ASN A 109 32.11 -3.09 -40.85
N PHE A 110 32.23 -4.30 -40.28
CA PHE A 110 33.44 -5.13 -40.28
C PHE A 110 33.41 -6.22 -41.37
N ARG A 111 32.46 -6.19 -42.30
CA ARG A 111 32.59 -6.91 -43.58
C ARG A 111 33.65 -6.19 -44.42
N ILE A 112 34.90 -6.51 -44.12
CA ILE A 112 36.07 -6.17 -44.91
C ILE A 112 35.80 -6.65 -46.34
N ASP A 113 35.79 -5.70 -47.26
CA ASP A 113 35.69 -5.93 -48.69
C ASP A 113 37.01 -6.57 -49.15
N PHE A 114 37.02 -7.90 -49.25
CA PHE A 114 38.20 -8.69 -49.67
C PHE A 114 38.54 -8.49 -51.15
N ASP A 115 37.80 -7.66 -51.89
CA ASP A 115 38.05 -7.33 -53.30
C ASP A 115 39.09 -6.21 -53.51
N LYS A 116 39.73 -5.71 -52.43
CA LYS A 116 40.78 -4.69 -52.48
C LYS A 116 42.15 -5.14 -51.97
N VAL A 117 42.43 -6.44 -51.96
CA VAL A 117 43.80 -6.93 -51.76
C VAL A 117 44.38 -7.23 -53.14
N ASP A 118 44.85 -6.18 -53.81
CA ASP A 118 45.72 -6.33 -54.98
C ASP A 118 47.02 -7.04 -54.56
N TYR A 119 47.37 -8.06 -55.35
CA TYR A 119 48.55 -8.93 -55.24
C TYR A 119 49.88 -8.18 -55.38
#